data_AF-A0A661R8Z7-F1
#
_entry.id   AF-A0A661R8Z7-F1
#
_cell.length_a   1.000
_cell.length_b   1.000
_cell.length_c   1.000
_cell.angle_alpha   90.00
_cell.angle_beta   90.00
_cell.angle_gamma   90.00
#
_symmetry.space_group_name_H-M   'P 1'
#
loop_
_entity.id
_entity.type
_entity.pdbx_description
1 polymer ?
#
loop_
_entity_poly.entity_id
_entity_poly.type
_entity_poly.pdbx_seq_one_letter_code
_entity_poly.pdbx_strand_id
1 'polypeptide(L)'
;MWSDNETTLDLLGFKVHADLIRSVITNRELLPLTIGVFGDWGGGKTSIMKMLERDLNPDNYTDPDEKAKYENIVCLYFNGWLFEGYD
;
A
#
# COMPACT_ATOMS: atom_id res chain seq x y z
N MET A 1 21.86 3.47 -8.84
CA MET A 1 20.58 3.71 -8.13
C MET A 1 20.76 3.14 -6.74
N TRP A 2 20.63 3.93 -5.66
CA TRP A 2 20.69 3.38 -4.31
C TRP A 2 19.47 2.48 -4.10
N SER A 3 19.68 1.31 -3.49
CA SER A 3 18.60 0.39 -3.17
C SER A 3 17.65 1.05 -2.18
N ASP A 4 16.39 1.24 -2.60
CA ASP A 4 15.31 1.43 -1.64
C ASP A 4 15.24 0.16 -0.77
N ASN A 5 15.07 0.34 0.54
CA ASN A 5 14.97 -0.78 1.46
C ASN A 5 13.65 -0.63 2.20
N GLU A 6 12.57 -0.93 1.48
CA GLU A 6 11.21 -0.81 1.94
C GLU A 6 10.88 -1.86 3.00
N THR A 7 9.99 -1.49 3.92
CA THR A 7 9.60 -2.38 5.02
C THR A 7 8.14 -2.18 5.38
N THR A 8 7.53 -3.26 5.86
CA THR A 8 6.20 -3.24 6.48
C THR A 8 6.26 -2.99 7.99
N LEU A 9 7.45 -3.03 8.59
CA LEU A 9 7.67 -2.70 9.99
C LEU A 9 7.77 -1.18 10.15
N ASP A 10 6.79 -0.60 10.84
CA ASP A 10 6.79 0.83 11.08
C ASP A 10 7.60 1.22 12.32
N LEU A 11 8.78 1.80 12.09
CA LEU A 11 9.63 2.37 13.15
C LEU A 11 9.62 3.90 13.17
N LEU A 12 9.04 4.53 12.14
CA LEU A 12 9.11 5.98 11.91
C LEU A 12 7.74 6.66 11.89
N GLY A 13 6.66 5.90 12.11
CA GLY A 13 5.30 6.42 12.22
C GLY A 13 4.57 6.55 10.88
N PHE A 14 5.00 5.86 9.83
CA PHE A 14 4.35 5.91 8.50
C PHE A 14 2.99 5.23 8.47
N LYS A 15 2.68 4.39 9.47
CA LYS A 15 1.40 3.67 9.54
C LYS A 15 0.19 4.59 9.57
N VAL A 16 0.30 5.79 10.14
CA VAL A 16 -0.79 6.77 10.14
C VAL A 16 -1.23 7.15 8.72
N HIS A 17 -0.28 7.25 7.79
CA HIS A 17 -0.56 7.55 6.39
C HIS A 17 -1.16 6.34 5.67
N ALA A 18 -0.61 5.14 5.91
CA ALA A 18 -1.16 3.91 5.36
C ALA A 18 -2.60 3.67 5.83
N ASP A 19 -2.89 3.83 7.12
CA ASP A 19 -4.24 3.67 7.68
C ASP A 19 -5.24 4.69 7.10
N LEU A 20 -4.82 5.95 6.92
CA LEU A 20 -5.65 6.96 6.26
C LEU A 20 -5.95 6.54 4.82
N ILE A 21 -4.94 6.22 4.03
CA ILE A 21 -5.14 5.80 2.63
C ILE A 21 -6.05 4.57 2.57
N ARG A 22 -5.82 3.57 3.43
CA ARG A 22 -6.66 2.36 3.52
C ARG A 22 -8.13 2.73 3.71
N SER A 23 -8.44 3.59 4.68
CA SER A 23 -9.83 3.97 4.96
C SER A 23 -10.54 4.61 3.77
N VAL A 24 -9.80 5.37 2.96
CA VAL A 24 -10.34 6.04 1.76
C VAL A 24 -10.53 5.02 0.62
N ILE A 25 -9.51 4.20 0.31
CA ILE A 25 -9.59 3.26 -0.82
C ILE A 25 -10.59 2.11 -0.58
N THR A 26 -10.89 1.77 0.68
CA THR A 26 -11.91 0.77 1.00
C THR A 26 -13.33 1.34 1.04
N ASN A 27 -13.50 2.67 0.91
CA ASN A 27 -14.82 3.28 0.87
C ASN A 27 -15.41 3.19 -0.56
N ARG A 28 -16.44 2.36 -0.72
CA ARG A 28 -17.12 2.14 -2.00
C ARG A 28 -17.84 3.37 -2.55
N GLU A 29 -18.23 4.32 -1.70
CA GLU A 29 -18.91 5.56 -2.13
C GLU A 29 -17.97 6.51 -2.85
N LEU A 30 -16.65 6.32 -2.73
CA LEU A 30 -15.63 7.16 -3.35
C LEU A 30 -15.12 6.61 -4.69
N LEU A 31 -15.61 5.46 -5.14
CA LEU A 31 -15.14 4.82 -6.37
C LEU A 31 -15.81 5.41 -7.63
N PRO A 32 -15.08 5.57 -8.76
CA PRO A 32 -13.66 5.25 -8.94
C PRO A 32 -12.74 6.31 -8.33
N LEU A 33 -11.67 5.86 -7.65
CA LEU A 33 -10.73 6.72 -6.95
C LEU A 33 -9.30 6.53 -7.47
N THR A 34 -8.55 7.61 -7.58
CA THR A 34 -7.10 7.59 -7.81
C THR A 34 -6.42 8.45 -6.75
N ILE A 35 -5.37 7.91 -6.11
CA ILE A 35 -4.60 8.62 -5.07
C ILE A 35 -3.14 8.72 -5.53
N GLY A 36 -2.60 9.94 -5.52
CA GLY A 36 -1.17 10.19 -5.70
C GLY A 36 -0.47 10.34 -4.34
N VAL A 37 0.60 9.58 -4.11
CA VAL A 37 1.46 9.70 -2.93
C VAL A 37 2.75 10.42 -3.34
N PHE A 38 2.94 11.65 -2.85
CA PHE A 38 4.08 12.50 -3.18
C PHE A 38 5.02 12.67 -1.98
N GLY A 39 6.30 12.90 -2.24
CA GLY A 39 7.31 13.08 -1.21
C GLY A 39 8.72 12.85 -1.75
N ASP A 40 9.72 13.27 -0.99
CA ASP A 40 11.13 13.21 -1.39
C ASP A 40 11.65 11.78 -1.53
N TRP A 41 12.78 11.62 -2.23
CA TRP A 41 13.48 10.34 -2.32
C TRP A 41 13.85 9.83 -0.91
N GLY A 42 13.57 8.56 -0.62
CA GLY A 42 13.74 8.00 0.73
C GLY A 42 12.66 8.41 1.75
N GLY A 43 11.64 9.19 1.35
CA GLY A 43 10.56 9.64 2.23
C GLY A 43 9.53 8.57 2.64
N GLY A 44 9.84 7.27 2.51
CA GLY A 44 8.96 6.19 2.97
C GLY A 44 7.75 5.86 2.09
N LYS A 45 7.62 6.48 0.91
CA LYS A 45 6.50 6.24 -0.02
C LYS A 45 6.32 4.76 -0.36
N THR A 46 7.41 4.09 -0.75
CA THR A 46 7.41 2.65 -1.07
C THR A 46 7.00 1.82 0.14
N SER A 47 7.50 2.14 1.34
CA SER A 47 7.10 1.48 2.59
C SER A 47 5.62 1.64 2.89
N ILE A 48 5.03 2.84 2.69
CA ILE A 48 3.58 3.06 2.82
C ILE A 48 2.80 2.13 1.87
N MET A 49 3.22 2.04 0.60
CA MET A 49 2.57 1.16 -0.37
C MET A 49 2.69 -0.32 0.02
N LYS A 50 3.83 -0.75 0.60
CA LYS A 50 4.01 -2.12 1.11
C LYS A 50 3.19 -2.41 2.36
N MET A 51 3.04 -1.46 3.26
CA MET A 51 2.14 -1.58 4.41
C MET A 51 0.69 -1.76 3.94
N LEU A 52 0.25 -0.99 2.94
CA LEU A 52 -1.06 -1.13 2.32
C LEU A 52 -1.25 -2.50 1.66
N GLU A 53 -0.29 -2.96 0.86
CA GLU A 53 -0.31 -4.28 0.23
C GLU A 53 -0.48 -5.40 1.27
N ARG A 54 0.26 -5.32 2.38
CA ARG A 54 0.12 -6.25 3.51
C ARG A 54 -1.27 -6.16 4.14
N ASP A 55 -1.72 -4.97 4.51
CA ASP A 55 -2.96 -4.78 5.26
C ASP A 55 -4.22 -5.05 4.42
N LEU A 56 -4.12 -5.01 3.09
CA LEU A 56 -5.23 -5.39 2.20
C LEU A 56 -5.26 -6.89 1.90
N ASN A 57 -4.26 -7.67 2.32
CA ASN A 57 -4.25 -9.11 2.11
C ASN A 57 -5.05 -9.82 3.22
N PRO A 58 -6.19 -10.47 2.88
CA PRO A 58 -7.05 -11.12 3.86
C PRO A 58 -6.36 -12.26 4.63
N ASP A 59 -5.33 -12.89 4.07
CA ASP A 59 -4.60 -13.99 4.73
C ASP A 59 -3.71 -13.53 5.89
N ASN A 60 -3.49 -12.21 6.04
CA ASN A 60 -2.80 -11.64 7.18
C ASN A 60 -3.68 -11.49 8.43
N TYR A 61 -4.96 -11.84 8.35
CA TYR A 61 -5.93 -11.74 9.44
C TYR A 61 -6.41 -13.14 9.89
N THR A 62 -6.34 -13.39 11.19
CA THR A 62 -6.82 -14.63 11.82
C THR A 62 -8.28 -14.53 12.25
N ASP A 63 -8.75 -13.32 12.54
CA ASP A 63 -10.14 -13.05 12.90
C ASP A 63 -11.02 -13.09 11.63
N PRO A 64 -12.09 -13.91 11.58
CA PRO A 64 -12.93 -14.04 10.40
C PRO A 64 -13.61 -12.73 9.98
N ASP A 65 -14.03 -11.91 10.95
CA ASP A 65 -14.74 -10.65 10.67
C ASP A 65 -13.78 -9.61 10.07
N GLU A 66 -12.54 -9.54 10.56
CA GLU A 66 -11.50 -8.71 9.94
C GLU A 66 -11.10 -9.22 8.55
N LYS A 67 -10.96 -10.54 8.38
CA LYS A 67 -10.61 -11.15 7.09
C LYS A 67 -11.65 -10.81 6.01
N ALA A 68 -12.94 -10.97 6.32
CA ALA A 68 -14.06 -10.74 5.40
C ALA A 68 -14.07 -9.33 4.80
N LYS A 69 -13.52 -8.32 5.50
CA LYS A 69 -13.44 -6.94 5.00
C LYS A 69 -12.60 -6.81 3.72
N TYR A 70 -11.61 -7.69 3.54
CA TYR A 70 -10.62 -7.59 2.47
C TYR A 70 -10.69 -8.76 1.47
N GLU A 71 -11.55 -9.76 1.68
CA GLU A 71 -11.68 -10.94 0.79
C GLU A 71 -12.03 -10.61 -0.66
N ASN A 72 -12.69 -9.47 -0.89
CA ASN A 72 -13.09 -9.02 -2.23
C ASN A 72 -12.12 -7.98 -2.83
N ILE A 73 -10.90 -7.88 -2.31
CA ILE A 73 -9.88 -6.95 -2.76
C ILE A 73 -8.71 -7.74 -3.34
N VAL A 74 -8.30 -7.36 -4.55
CA VAL A 74 -7.07 -7.87 -5.19
C VAL A 74 -6.10 -6.70 -5.30
N CYS A 75 -4.94 -6.80 -4.64
CA CYS A 75 -3.88 -5.82 -4.75
C CYS A 75 -2.95 -6.18 -5.92
N LEU A 76 -2.76 -5.25 -6.86
CA LEU A 76 -1.81 -5.38 -7.96
C LEU A 76 -0.68 -4.38 -7.75
N TYR A 77 0.53 -4.89 -7.48
CA TYR A 77 1.72 -4.06 -7.38
C TYR A 77 2.40 -3.95 -8.74
N PHE A 78 2.71 -2.71 -9.15
CA PHE A 78 3.43 -2.42 -10.39
C PHE A 78 4.55 -1.42 -10.12
N ASN A 79 5.76 -1.75 -10.54
CA ASN A 79 6.91 -0.84 -10.52
C ASN A 79 7.38 -0.59 -11.95
N GLY A 80 6.99 0.57 -12.52
CA GLY A 80 7.32 0.94 -13.89
C GLY A 80 8.82 1.12 -14.14
N TRP A 81 9.60 1.49 -13.12
CA TRP A 81 11.05 1.69 -13.24
C TRP A 81 11.80 0.41 -13.60
N LEU A 82 11.26 -0.77 -13.25
CA LEU A 82 11.85 -2.05 -13.65
C LEU A 82 11.84 -2.28 -15.16
N PHE A 83 11.00 -1.55 -15.88
CA PHE A 83 10.82 -1.67 -17.32
C PHE A 83 11.34 -0.45 -18.08
N GLU A 84 11.98 0.49 -17.38
CA GLU A 84 12.61 1.64 -18.01
C GLU A 84 13.82 1.16 -18.84
N GLY A 85 13.79 1.43 -20.15
CA GLY A 85 14.84 1.01 -21.09
C GLY A 85 14.52 -0.23 -21.95
N TYR A 86 13.32 -0.82 -21.82
CA TYR A 86 12.77 -1.73 -22.83
C TYR A 86 12.00 -0.93 -23.91
N ASP A 87 12.75 -0.12 -24.66
CA ASP A 87 12.33 0.31 -26.00
C ASP A 87 12.66 -0.79 -27.03
#